data_AF-A0A0S8IN38-F1
#
_entry.id   AF-A0A0S8IN38-F1
#
_cell.length_a   1.000
_cell.length_b   1.000
_cell.length_c   1.000
_cell.angle_alpha   90.00
_cell.angle_beta   90.00
_cell.angle_gamma   90.00
#
_symmetry.space_group_name_H-M   'P 1'
#
loop_
_entity.id
_entity.type
_entity.pdbx_description
1 polymer ?
#
loop_
_entity_poly.entity_id
_entity_poly.type
_entity_poly.pdbx_seq_one_letter_code
_entity_poly.pdbx_strand_id
1 'polypeptide(L)'
;GDCTKAYASSKVSLCLRQIVFLRPHTFVILDRVASTRPEYEKTWLLHCHNEPEIDGRTFTVTNGRRKLFAETLLPEEPVIRKVEGYTYRGQTFEPASHRLSEGAARWRIEVQPPSANLHDLFLHVLSTDGPKPAQLTRRDERITLRVDGWELRFDTSGSSTAVQVGSLSPKALS
;
A
#
# COMPACT_ATOMS: atom_id res chain seq x y z
N GLY A 1 8.05 -4.11 10.36
CA GLY A 1 7.35 -4.81 11.44
C GLY A 1 6.88 -6.15 10.93
N ASP A 2 6.85 -7.15 11.81
CA ASP A 2 6.29 -8.47 11.54
C ASP A 2 4.92 -8.61 12.20
N CYS A 3 3.89 -8.69 11.38
CA CYS A 3 2.49 -8.81 11.77
C CYS A 3 1.96 -10.24 11.63
N THR A 4 2.80 -11.23 11.30
CA THR A 4 2.37 -12.59 10.98
C THR A 4 1.53 -13.21 12.10
N LYS A 5 1.94 -13.00 13.36
CA LYS A 5 1.25 -13.53 14.55
C LYS A 5 -0.10 -12.85 14.85
N ALA A 6 -0.44 -11.75 14.17
CA ALA A 6 -1.76 -11.13 14.28
C ALA A 6 -2.84 -11.88 13.47
N TYR A 7 -2.43 -12.80 12.59
CA TYR A 7 -3.32 -13.58 11.74
C TYR A 7 -3.38 -15.04 12.18
N ALA A 8 -4.45 -15.73 11.81
CA ALA A 8 -4.54 -17.17 11.98
C ALA A 8 -3.45 -17.87 11.16
N SER A 9 -2.61 -18.67 11.82
CA SER A 9 -1.51 -19.42 11.19
C SER A 9 -1.97 -20.40 10.12
N SER A 10 -3.24 -20.82 10.18
CA SER A 10 -3.88 -21.64 9.15
C SER A 10 -4.14 -20.89 7.84
N LYS A 11 -4.07 -19.55 7.83
CA LYS A 11 -4.35 -18.70 6.66
C LYS A 11 -3.13 -17.93 6.15
N VAL A 12 -2.32 -17.40 7.06
CA VAL A 12 -1.18 -16.52 6.74
C VAL A 12 0.10 -17.14 7.26
N SER A 13 1.08 -17.31 6.37
CA SER A 13 2.41 -17.82 6.70
C SER A 13 3.45 -16.71 6.85
N LEU A 14 3.21 -15.52 6.28
CA LEU A 14 4.05 -14.33 6.45
C LEU A 14 3.21 -13.06 6.26
N CYS A 15 3.39 -12.06 7.12
CA CYS A 15 2.86 -10.71 6.92
C CYS A 15 3.83 -9.68 7.48
N LEU A 16 4.66 -9.09 6.61
CA LEU A 16 5.62 -8.05 6.97
C LEU A 16 5.20 -6.72 6.36
N ARG A 17 5.39 -5.63 7.10
CA ARG A 17 5.18 -4.26 6.63
C ARG A 17 6.39 -3.39 6.93
N GLN A 18 6.91 -2.72 5.92
CA GLN A 18 7.98 -1.73 6.02
C GLN A 18 7.41 -0.37 5.59
N ILE A 19 7.53 0.63 6.46
CA ILE A 19 7.08 2.00 6.19
C ILE A 19 8.31 2.89 6.29
N VAL A 20 8.62 3.60 5.20
CA VAL A 20 9.72 4.57 5.14
C VAL A 20 9.10 5.95 4.95
N PHE A 21 9.35 6.86 5.88
CA PHE A 21 8.96 8.26 5.75
C PHE A 21 10.14 9.07 5.22
N LEU A 22 10.03 9.48 3.96
CA LEU A 22 10.95 10.37 3.27
C LEU A 22 10.46 11.81 3.49
N ARG A 23 11.16 12.52 4.37
CA ARG A 23 10.77 13.89 4.74
C ARG A 23 10.80 14.82 3.52
N PRO A 24 9.84 15.76 3.42
CA PRO A 24 8.81 16.06 4.41
C PRO A 24 7.46 15.37 4.17
N HIS A 25 7.22 14.79 3.00
CA HIS A 25 5.86 14.54 2.53
C HIS A 25 5.60 13.12 2.02
N THR A 26 6.65 12.32 1.81
CA THR A 26 6.55 11.08 1.05
C THR A 26 6.66 9.86 1.97
N PHE A 27 5.76 8.91 1.79
CA PHE A 27 5.81 7.60 2.44
C PHE A 27 5.96 6.51 1.40
N VAL A 28 6.83 5.55 1.67
CA VAL A 28 6.92 4.31 0.90
C VAL A 28 6.51 3.16 1.81
N ILE A 29 5.54 2.37 1.37
CA ILE A 29 5.03 1.21 2.10
C ILE A 29 5.29 -0.02 1.26
N LEU A 30 6.08 -0.96 1.79
CA LEU A 30 6.25 -2.30 1.23
C LEU A 30 5.66 -3.33 2.18
N ASP A 31 4.71 -4.10 1.68
CA ASP A 31 4.21 -5.29 2.36
C ASP A 31 4.64 -6.57 1.63
N ARG A 32 5.05 -7.56 2.42
CA ARG A 32 5.23 -8.95 1.99
C ARG A 32 4.18 -9.79 2.65
N VAL A 33 3.32 -10.42 1.87
CA VAL A 33 2.25 -11.25 2.40
C VAL A 33 2.27 -12.62 1.74
N ALA A 34 2.39 -13.66 2.57
CA ALA A 34 2.27 -15.05 2.15
C ALA A 34 1.07 -15.70 2.83
N SER A 35 0.21 -16.34 2.04
CA SER A 35 -0.89 -17.16 2.52
C SER A 35 -0.52 -18.64 2.49
N THR A 36 -1.29 -19.47 3.21
CA THR A 36 -1.15 -20.93 3.18
C THR A 36 -1.84 -21.57 1.98
N ARG A 37 -2.69 -20.81 1.28
CA ARG A 37 -3.40 -21.20 0.05
C ARG A 37 -3.47 -20.01 -0.91
N PRO A 38 -3.26 -20.21 -2.22
CA PRO A 38 -3.23 -19.11 -3.17
C PRO A 38 -4.59 -18.41 -3.32
N GLU A 39 -5.70 -19.11 -3.10
CA GLU A 39 -7.06 -18.58 -3.23
C GLU A 39 -7.47 -17.69 -2.04
N TYR A 40 -6.66 -17.61 -0.99
CA TYR A 40 -6.84 -16.61 0.04
C TYR A 40 -6.44 -15.24 -0.51
N GLU A 41 -7.48 -14.55 -0.97
CA GLU A 41 -7.48 -13.17 -1.42
C GLU A 41 -6.75 -12.26 -0.43
N LYS A 42 -5.79 -11.50 -0.95
CA LYS A 42 -5.01 -10.52 -0.19
C LYS A 42 -5.41 -9.14 -0.67
N THR A 43 -5.80 -8.29 0.27
CA THR A 43 -6.27 -6.93 -0.01
C THR A 43 -5.49 -5.94 0.84
N TRP A 44 -4.84 -4.99 0.19
CA TRP A 44 -4.30 -3.81 0.85
C TRP A 44 -5.40 -2.75 0.94
N LEU A 45 -5.52 -2.10 2.09
CA LEU A 45 -6.60 -1.16 2.38
C LEU A 45 -6.08 0.23 2.74
N LEU A 46 -6.74 1.27 2.22
CA LEU A 46 -6.62 2.65 2.70
C LEU A 46 -7.99 3.26 2.95
N HIS A 47 -8.29 3.53 4.22
CA HIS A 47 -9.53 4.21 4.60
C HIS A 47 -9.47 5.70 4.32
N CYS A 48 -10.57 6.24 3.79
CA CYS A 48 -10.71 7.60 3.32
C CYS A 48 -12.03 8.19 3.84
N HIS A 49 -12.03 9.48 4.19
CA HIS A 49 -13.26 10.15 4.59
C HIS A 49 -14.15 10.45 3.39
N ASN A 50 -13.58 11.07 2.36
CA ASN A 50 -14.25 11.39 1.10
C ASN A 50 -13.96 10.34 0.03
N GLU A 51 -14.82 10.32 -0.99
CA GLU A 51 -14.66 9.44 -2.15
C GLU A 51 -13.31 9.70 -2.84
N PRO A 52 -12.50 8.65 -3.09
CA PRO A 52 -11.26 8.80 -3.83
C PRO A 52 -11.49 8.87 -5.35
N GLU A 53 -10.62 9.61 -6.02
CA GLU A 53 -10.47 9.59 -7.48
C GLU A 53 -9.40 8.55 -7.83
N ILE A 54 -9.68 7.65 -8.78
CA ILE A 54 -8.76 6.60 -9.23
C ILE A 54 -8.47 6.85 -10.71
N ASP A 55 -7.19 6.84 -11.09
CA ASP A 55 -6.71 6.89 -12.46
C ASP A 55 -5.56 5.89 -12.66
N GLY A 56 -5.86 4.79 -13.36
CA GLY A 56 -4.94 3.67 -13.55
C GLY A 56 -4.45 3.11 -12.21
N ARG A 57 -3.14 3.25 -11.96
CA ARG A 57 -2.49 2.81 -10.71
C ARG A 57 -2.40 3.88 -9.64
N THR A 58 -2.92 5.07 -9.91
CA THR A 58 -2.88 6.22 -9.01
C THR A 58 -4.25 6.48 -8.40
N PHE A 59 -4.24 7.07 -7.22
CA PHE A 59 -5.46 7.56 -6.61
C PHE A 59 -5.20 8.81 -5.77
N THR A 60 -6.21 9.68 -5.70
CA THR A 60 -6.18 10.91 -4.93
C THR A 60 -7.34 10.95 -3.96
N VAL A 61 -7.04 11.26 -2.70
CA VAL A 61 -8.03 11.51 -1.65
C VAL A 61 -7.98 12.98 -1.29
N THR A 62 -9.08 13.70 -1.50
CA THR A 62 -9.18 15.13 -1.18
C THR A 62 -10.00 15.34 0.10
N ASN A 63 -9.49 16.13 1.04
CA ASN A 63 -10.23 16.58 2.22
C ASN A 63 -10.03 18.10 2.41
N GLY A 64 -11.03 18.87 2.00
CA GLY A 64 -10.94 20.32 1.92
C GLY A 64 -9.79 20.77 1.01
N ARG A 65 -8.83 21.53 1.56
CA ARG A 65 -7.64 22.00 0.83
C ARG A 65 -6.47 21.01 0.83
N ARG A 66 -6.61 19.85 1.49
CA ARG A 66 -5.54 18.85 1.64
C ARG A 66 -5.79 17.69 0.70
N LYS A 67 -4.71 17.12 0.18
CA LYS A 67 -4.75 15.96 -0.70
C LYS A 67 -3.73 14.92 -0.24
N LEU A 68 -4.09 13.66 -0.39
CA LEU A 68 -3.18 12.54 -0.38
C LEU A 68 -3.15 11.97 -1.81
N PHE A 69 -1.97 11.94 -2.40
CA PHE A 69 -1.71 11.29 -3.68
C PHE A 69 -1.07 9.94 -3.40
N ALA A 70 -1.41 8.93 -4.18
CA ALA A 70 -0.71 7.66 -4.12
C ALA A 70 -0.55 7.02 -5.50
N GLU A 71 0.52 6.26 -5.64
CA GLU A 71 0.75 5.34 -6.75
C GLU A 71 1.00 3.93 -6.20
N THR A 72 0.33 2.94 -6.79
CA THR A 72 0.62 1.52 -6.58
C THR A 72 1.64 1.05 -7.61
N LEU A 73 2.81 0.62 -7.14
CA LEU A 73 3.91 0.12 -7.96
C LEU A 73 3.92 -1.41 -8.03
N LEU A 74 3.52 -2.08 -6.95
CA LEU A 74 3.29 -3.52 -6.90
C LEU A 74 1.95 -3.82 -6.22
N PRO A 75 1.19 -4.82 -6.70
CA PRO A 75 1.45 -5.63 -7.90
C PRO A 75 1.47 -4.78 -9.18
N GLU A 76 2.19 -5.23 -10.23
CA GLU A 76 2.44 -4.42 -11.44
C GLU A 76 1.15 -4.08 -12.20
N GLU A 77 0.20 -5.01 -12.19
CA GLU A 77 -1.15 -4.88 -12.74
C GLU A 77 -2.19 -4.97 -11.61
N PRO A 78 -2.29 -3.93 -10.76
CA PRO A 78 -3.14 -3.98 -9.58
C PRO A 78 -4.62 -3.86 -9.96
N VAL A 79 -5.45 -4.63 -9.28
CA VAL A 79 -6.90 -4.39 -9.29
C VAL A 79 -7.21 -3.41 -8.17
N ILE A 80 -7.54 -2.17 -8.52
CA ILE A 80 -7.85 -1.09 -7.57
C ILE A 80 -9.35 -0.80 -7.59
N ARG A 81 -9.98 -0.83 -6.41
CA ARG A 81 -11.40 -0.48 -6.24
C ARG A 81 -11.56 0.56 -5.15
N LYS A 82 -12.58 1.40 -5.28
CA LYS A 82 -13.12 2.19 -4.17
C LYS A 82 -14.42 1.57 -3.69
N VAL A 83 -14.57 1.46 -2.38
CA VAL A 83 -15.77 0.91 -1.76
C VAL A 83 -16.34 1.93 -0.80
N GLU A 84 -17.63 2.21 -0.94
CA GLU A 84 -18.40 3.04 -0.02
C GLU A 84 -18.95 2.21 1.15
N GLY A 85 -19.02 2.85 2.30
CA GLY A 85 -19.67 2.34 3.50
C GLY A 85 -18.99 1.12 4.11
N TYR A 86 -19.79 0.37 4.86
CA TYR A 86 -19.34 -0.71 5.73
C TYR A 86 -19.68 -2.08 5.17
N THR A 87 -19.81 -2.19 3.84
CA THR A 87 -20.09 -3.44 3.16
C THR A 87 -18.81 -4.24 2.94
N TYR A 88 -18.83 -5.49 3.39
CA TYR A 88 -17.78 -6.47 3.21
C TYR A 88 -18.39 -7.80 2.76
N ARG A 89 -17.92 -8.33 1.62
CA ARG A 89 -18.37 -9.60 1.03
C ARG A 89 -19.91 -9.73 0.93
N GLY A 90 -20.56 -8.66 0.49
CA GLY A 90 -22.02 -8.63 0.28
C GLY A 90 -22.84 -8.44 1.57
N GLN A 91 -22.20 -8.35 2.73
CA GLN A 91 -22.88 -8.04 3.99
C GLN A 91 -22.49 -6.64 4.45
N THR A 92 -23.50 -5.83 4.81
CA THR A 92 -23.30 -4.48 5.35
C THR A 92 -23.30 -4.52 6.87
N PHE A 93 -22.27 -3.91 7.47
CA PHE A 93 -22.10 -3.81 8.92
C PHE A 93 -22.18 -2.35 9.36
N GLU A 94 -23.39 -1.78 9.30
CA GLU A 94 -23.59 -0.39 9.72
C GLU A 94 -23.20 -0.20 11.19
N PRO A 95 -22.29 0.73 11.51
CA PRO A 95 -21.97 1.05 12.89
C PRO A 95 -23.18 1.69 13.55
N ALA A 96 -23.37 1.39 14.84
CA ALA A 96 -24.45 2.00 15.61
C ALA A 96 -24.34 3.53 15.54
N SER A 97 -25.45 4.22 15.26
CA SER A 97 -25.50 5.66 14.94
C SER A 97 -24.84 6.56 15.98
N HIS A 98 -24.86 6.18 17.27
CA HIS A 98 -24.20 6.88 18.37
C HIS A 98 -22.66 6.73 18.41
N ARG A 99 -22.08 5.89 17.55
CA ARG A 99 -20.64 5.63 17.44
C ARG A 99 -20.01 6.24 16.19
N LEU A 100 -20.80 6.79 15.29
CA LEU A 100 -20.31 7.49 14.11
C LEU A 100 -19.97 8.92 14.48
N SER A 101 -18.67 9.19 14.67
CA SER A 101 -18.20 10.57 14.69
C SER A 101 -18.31 11.18 13.30
N GLU A 102 -18.44 12.51 13.24
CA GLU A 102 -18.50 13.28 11.99
C GLU A 102 -17.30 13.00 11.07
N GLY A 103 -16.16 12.56 11.63
CA GLY A 103 -14.95 12.20 10.89
C GLY A 103 -14.80 10.72 10.51
N ALA A 104 -15.82 9.89 10.69
CA ALA A 104 -15.74 8.47 10.34
C ALA A 104 -15.38 8.28 8.85
N ALA A 105 -14.46 7.36 8.56
CA ALA A 105 -14.12 7.03 7.19
C ALA A 105 -15.29 6.31 6.52
N ARG A 106 -15.81 6.88 5.42
CA ARG A 106 -16.92 6.30 4.65
C ARG A 106 -16.46 5.57 3.39
N TRP A 107 -15.22 5.78 2.99
CA TRP A 107 -14.66 5.18 1.80
C TRP A 107 -13.43 4.37 2.15
N ARG A 108 -13.13 3.38 1.34
CA ARG A 108 -11.82 2.73 1.34
C ARG A 108 -11.38 2.41 -0.07
N ILE A 109 -10.08 2.42 -0.25
CA ILE A 109 -9.42 1.88 -1.43
C ILE A 109 -9.01 0.46 -1.10
N GLU A 110 -9.27 -0.45 -2.03
CA GLU A 110 -8.84 -1.83 -1.99
C GLU A 110 -7.89 -2.08 -3.17
N VAL A 111 -6.70 -2.58 -2.88
CA VAL A 111 -5.72 -2.99 -3.89
C VAL A 111 -5.47 -4.48 -3.76
N GLN A 112 -5.49 -5.19 -4.89
CA GLN A 112 -5.34 -6.64 -4.96
C GLN A 112 -4.42 -7.06 -6.11
N PRO A 113 -3.75 -8.23 -5.99
CA PRO A 113 -3.13 -8.88 -7.14
C PRO A 113 -4.19 -9.28 -8.18
N PRO A 114 -3.84 -9.34 -9.48
CA PRO A 114 -4.77 -9.71 -10.53
C PRO A 114 -5.13 -11.20 -10.52
N SER A 115 -4.35 -12.02 -9.81
CA SER A 115 -4.50 -13.48 -9.73
C SER A 115 -4.25 -13.99 -8.31
N ALA A 116 -4.71 -15.22 -8.05
CA ALA A 116 -4.47 -15.94 -6.81
C ALA A 116 -3.00 -16.42 -6.74
N ASN A 117 -2.26 -15.97 -5.73
CA ASN A 117 -0.85 -16.33 -5.52
C ASN A 117 -0.62 -16.76 -4.08
N LEU A 118 0.42 -17.56 -3.81
CA LEU A 118 0.84 -17.81 -2.43
C LEU A 118 1.52 -16.58 -1.82
N HIS A 119 2.28 -15.83 -2.62
CA HIS A 119 3.09 -14.70 -2.19
C HIS A 119 2.73 -13.46 -3.02
N ASP A 120 2.45 -12.36 -2.34
CA ASP A 120 2.19 -11.08 -2.99
C ASP A 120 3.01 -9.97 -2.32
N LEU A 121 3.46 -9.05 -3.16
CA LEU A 121 4.11 -7.81 -2.74
C LEU A 121 3.15 -6.66 -3.00
N PHE A 122 3.01 -5.78 -2.01
CA PHE A 122 2.30 -4.52 -2.17
C PHE A 122 3.30 -3.40 -1.95
N LEU A 123 3.53 -2.58 -2.98
CA LEU A 123 4.45 -1.44 -2.90
C LEU A 123 3.69 -0.19 -3.31
N HIS A 124 3.60 0.75 -2.38
CA HIS A 124 2.89 2.00 -2.57
C HIS A 124 3.79 3.19 -2.24
N VAL A 125 3.68 4.25 -3.04
CA VAL A 125 4.21 5.57 -2.73
C VAL A 125 3.04 6.48 -2.43
N LEU A 126 3.04 7.11 -1.27
CA LEU A 126 2.02 8.06 -0.82
C LEU A 126 2.69 9.42 -0.61
N SER A 127 2.01 10.51 -0.96
CA SER A 127 2.52 11.86 -0.70
C SER A 127 1.42 12.88 -0.41
N THR A 128 1.77 13.89 0.38
CA THR A 128 0.88 15.03 0.72
C THR A 128 1.15 16.30 -0.10
N ASP A 129 2.19 16.35 -0.92
CA ASP A 129 2.61 17.55 -1.67
C ASP A 129 2.55 17.39 -3.20
N GLY A 130 2.02 16.27 -3.69
CA GLY A 130 1.85 16.00 -5.12
C GLY A 130 2.18 14.56 -5.49
N PRO A 131 1.87 14.13 -6.72
CA PRO A 131 2.34 12.84 -7.24
C PRO A 131 3.86 12.76 -7.22
N LYS A 132 4.41 11.58 -6.91
CA LYS A 132 5.85 11.32 -6.85
C LYS A 132 6.21 10.24 -7.86
N PRO A 133 6.61 10.61 -9.09
CA PRO A 133 7.06 9.64 -10.08
C PRO A 133 8.15 8.74 -9.50
N ALA A 134 7.95 7.43 -9.65
CA ALA A 134 8.82 6.43 -9.10
C ALA A 134 9.40 5.54 -10.20
N GLN A 135 10.69 5.20 -10.06
CA GLN A 135 11.33 4.19 -10.89
C GLN A 135 11.58 2.94 -10.04
N LEU A 136 10.91 1.86 -10.42
CA LEU A 136 11.04 0.56 -9.78
C LEU A 136 11.94 -0.34 -10.62
N THR A 137 12.94 -0.95 -10.00
CA THR A 137 13.72 -2.05 -10.60
C THR A 137 13.67 -3.25 -9.67
N ARG A 138 13.38 -4.41 -10.24
CA ARG A 138 13.37 -5.69 -9.53
C ARG A 138 14.41 -6.63 -10.13
N ARG A 139 15.22 -7.24 -9.28
CA ARG A 139 16.15 -8.32 -9.63
C ARG A 139 16.10 -9.36 -8.53
N ASP A 140 15.64 -10.56 -8.88
CA ASP A 140 15.45 -11.66 -7.93
C ASP A 140 14.60 -11.23 -6.71
N GLU A 141 15.12 -11.45 -5.51
CA GLU A 141 14.52 -11.08 -4.23
C GLU A 141 14.96 -9.68 -3.76
N ARG A 142 15.27 -8.77 -4.69
CA ARG A 142 15.64 -7.38 -4.38
C ARG A 142 14.82 -6.39 -5.19
N ILE A 143 14.31 -5.40 -4.48
CA ILE A 143 13.65 -4.23 -5.05
C ILE A 143 14.54 -3.02 -4.82
N THR A 144 14.76 -2.24 -5.88
CA THR A 144 15.30 -0.88 -5.82
C THR A 144 14.24 0.09 -6.30
N LEU A 145 13.88 1.04 -5.44
CA LEU A 145 12.93 2.10 -5.74
C LEU A 145 13.67 3.45 -5.70
N ARG A 146 13.57 4.21 -6.78
CA ARG A 146 14.00 5.61 -6.82
C ARG A 146 12.77 6.51 -6.85
N VAL A 147 12.67 7.40 -5.88
CA VAL A 147 11.52 8.30 -5.72
C VAL A 147 11.90 9.51 -4.87
N ASP A 148 11.43 10.69 -5.24
CA ASP A 148 11.59 11.93 -4.45
C ASP A 148 13.07 12.26 -4.09
N GLY A 149 14.00 11.92 -4.98
CA GLY A 149 15.45 12.11 -4.76
C GLY A 149 16.09 11.08 -3.83
N TRP A 150 15.39 10.01 -3.47
CA TRP A 150 15.88 8.91 -2.64
C TRP A 150 15.98 7.62 -3.43
N GLU A 151 16.92 6.76 -3.02
CA GLU A 151 17.00 5.36 -3.42
C GLU A 151 16.73 4.49 -2.19
N LEU A 152 15.74 3.62 -2.30
CA LEU A 152 15.38 2.63 -1.31
C LEU A 152 15.67 1.24 -1.86
N ARG A 153 16.35 0.42 -1.07
CA ARG A 153 16.58 -0.99 -1.41
C ARG A 153 15.95 -1.88 -0.35
N PHE A 154 15.10 -2.78 -0.82
CA PHE A 154 14.40 -3.76 -0.01
C PHE A 154 14.88 -5.15 -0.41
N ASP A 155 15.20 -5.96 0.59
CA ASP A 155 15.32 -7.40 0.44
C ASP A 155 13.93 -8.01 0.58
N THR A 156 13.45 -8.74 -0.41
CA THR A 156 12.15 -9.40 -0.40
C THR A 156 12.21 -10.87 0.00
N SER A 157 13.39 -11.38 0.36
CA SER A 157 13.62 -12.75 0.81
C SER A 157 13.33 -12.91 2.31
N GLY A 158 12.85 -14.10 2.67
CA GLY A 158 12.67 -14.52 4.06
C GLY A 158 11.88 -13.54 4.92
N SER A 159 12.31 -13.41 6.19
CA SER A 159 11.64 -12.57 7.19
C SER A 159 12.32 -11.21 7.43
N SER A 160 13.34 -10.86 6.64
CA SER A 160 14.09 -9.61 6.84
C SER A 160 13.18 -8.40 6.67
N THR A 161 13.26 -7.42 7.57
CA THR A 161 12.59 -6.12 7.39
C THR A 161 13.59 -4.96 7.21
N ALA A 162 14.83 -5.28 6.84
CA ALA A 162 15.84 -4.26 6.59
C ALA A 162 15.50 -3.43 5.34
N VAL A 163 15.74 -2.12 5.43
CA VAL A 163 15.68 -1.19 4.30
C VAL A 163 16.99 -0.44 4.26
N GLN A 164 17.64 -0.40 3.10
CA GLN A 164 18.75 0.53 2.87
C GLN A 164 18.18 1.79 2.25
N VAL A 165 18.54 2.95 2.80
CA VAL A 165 18.07 4.27 2.37
C VAL A 165 19.28 5.12 2.01
N GLY A 166 19.29 5.65 0.80
CA GLY A 166 20.34 6.56 0.33
C GLY A 166 19.75 7.78 -0.38
N SER A 167 20.33 8.95 -0.19
CA SER A 167 20.01 10.14 -0.99
C SER A 167 20.66 10.05 -2.35
N LEU A 168 19.94 10.36 -3.42
CA LEU A 168 20.50 10.49 -4.75
C LEU A 168 21.16 11.86 -4.88
N SER A 169 22.38 11.89 -5.43
CA SER A 169 23.01 13.16 -5.80
C SER A 169 22.22 13.83 -6.94
N PRO A 170 22.16 15.17 -7.00
CA PRO A 170 21.43 15.90 -8.06
C PRO A 170 21.81 15.51 -9.51
N LYS A 171 22.99 14.92 -9.72
CA LYS A 171 23.49 14.48 -11.04
C LYS A 171 22.95 13.12 -11.51
N ALA A 172 22.20 12.39 -10.67
CA ALA A 172 21.71 11.04 -11.00
C ALA A 172 20.30 11.02 -11.61
N LEU A 173 19.71 12.19 -11.87
CA LEU A 173 18.35 12.37 -12.40
C LEU A 173 18.31 12.89 -13.85
N SER A 174 19.46 12.93 -14.53
CA SER A 174 19.58 13.30 -15.95
C SER A 174 19.55 12.09 -16.87
#